data_AF-A0A8J7UCW2-F1
#
_entry.id   AF-A0A8J7UCW2-F1
#
_cell.length_a   1.000
_cell.length_b   1.000
_cell.length_c   1.000
_cell.angle_alpha   90.00
_cell.angle_beta   90.00
_cell.angle_gamma   90.00
#
_symmetry.space_group_name_H-M   'P 1'
#
loop_
_entity.id
_entity.type
_entity.pdbx_description
1 polymer ?
#
loop_
_entity_poly.entity_id
_entity_poly.type
_entity_poly.pdbx_seq_one_letter_code
_entity_poly.pdbx_strand_id
1 'polypeptide(L)' 'MKPLHIILSVIGGAVAGAAVGLLLAPEKGEDTRSQIMHFLKEKGIRLKKNQMEELVDEIADELKK' A
#
# COMPACT_ATOMS: atom_id res chain seq x y z
N MET A 1 -40.31 -5.64 -12.18
CA MET A 1 -39.64 -4.55 -11.42
C MET A 1 -38.54 -5.03 -10.48
N LYS A 2 -38.60 -6.25 -9.91
CA LYS A 2 -37.59 -6.76 -8.95
C LYS A 2 -36.13 -6.88 -9.44
N PRO A 3 -35.82 -7.25 -10.71
CA PRO A 3 -34.42 -7.47 -11.11
C PRO A 3 -33.60 -6.18 -11.25
N LEU A 4 -34.22 -5.09 -11.70
CA LEU A 4 -33.52 -3.84 -11.97
C LEU A 4 -33.02 -3.16 -10.68
N HIS A 5 -33.83 -3.19 -9.62
CA HIS A 5 -33.43 -2.67 -8.31
C HIS A 5 -32.24 -3.44 -7.71
N ILE A 6 -32.19 -4.76 -7.92
CA ILE A 6 -31.10 -5.61 -7.45
C ILE A 6 -29.81 -5.30 -8.23
N ILE A 7 -29.90 -5.13 -9.54
CA ILE A 7 -28.72 -4.78 -10.36
C ILE A 7 -28.18 -3.41 -9.93
N LEU A 8 -29.07 -2.43 -9.72
CA LEU A 8 -28.67 -1.08 -9.32
C LEU A 8 -28.05 -1.04 -7.92
N SER A 9 -28.57 -1.81 -6.96
CA SER A 9 -28.00 -1.87 -5.62
C SER A 9 -26.63 -2.54 -5.58
N VAL A 10 -26.39 -3.56 -6.41
CA VAL A 10 -25.07 -4.19 -6.55
C VAL A 10 -24.06 -3.21 -7.15
N ILE A 11 -24.44 -2.48 -8.20
CA ILE A 11 -23.55 -1.48 -8.81
C ILE A 11 -23.25 -0.35 -7.82
N GLY A 12 -24.28 0.15 -7.11
CA GLY A 12 -24.10 1.18 -6.08
C GLY A 12 -23.18 0.73 -4.94
N GLY A 13 -23.35 -0.51 -4.47
CA GLY A 13 -22.49 -1.10 -3.44
C GLY A 13 -21.05 -1.31 -3.92
N ALA A 14 -20.86 -1.77 -5.16
CA ALA A 14 -19.53 -1.98 -5.74
C ALA A 14 -18.76 -0.66 -5.90
N VAL A 15 -19.42 0.40 -6.38
CA VAL A 15 -18.80 1.73 -6.53
C VAL A 15 -18.43 2.31 -5.16
N ALA A 16 -19.34 2.24 -4.18
CA ALA A 16 -19.07 2.70 -2.82
C ALA A 16 -17.90 1.92 -2.18
N GLY A 17 -17.89 0.59 -2.34
CA GLY A 17 -16.81 -0.27 -1.84
C GLY A 17 -15.46 0.03 -2.50
N ALA A 18 -15.43 0.23 -3.81
CA ALA A 18 -14.21 0.58 -4.54
C ALA A 18 -13.67 1.96 -4.13
N ALA A 19 -14.54 2.95 -3.96
CA ALA A 19 -14.14 4.27 -3.50
C ALA A 19 -13.51 4.23 -2.10
N VAL A 20 -14.14 3.51 -1.16
CA VAL A 20 -13.58 3.32 0.19
C VAL A 20 -12.26 2.55 0.14
N GLY A 21 -12.19 1.49 -0.66
CA GLY A 21 -10.97 0.70 -0.84
C GLY A 21 -9.80 1.51 -1.40
N LEU A 22 -10.05 2.39 -2.37
CA LEU A 22 -9.01 3.27 -2.93
C LEU A 22 -8.57 4.37 -1.97
N LEU A 23 -9.49 4.95 -1.19
CA LEU A 23 -9.15 5.98 -0.20
C LEU A 23 -8.32 5.46 0.97
N LEU A 24 -8.55 4.19 1.36
CA LEU A 24 -7.83 3.54 2.45
C LEU A 24 -6.66 2.67 1.96
N ALA A 25 -6.44 2.60 0.64
CA ALA A 25 -5.33 1.85 0.08
C ALA A 25 -4.00 2.46 0.53
N PRO A 26 -3.04 1.65 0.98
CA PRO A 26 -1.69 2.14 1.25
C PRO A 26 -1.01 2.61 -0.04
N GLU A 27 -0.02 3.50 0.09
CA GLU A 27 0.85 3.85 -1.02
C GLU A 27 1.58 2.61 -1.57
N LYS A 28 2.01 2.69 -2.83
CA LYS A 28 2.74 1.60 -3.45
C LYS A 28 4.08 1.43 -2.73
N GLY A 29 4.41 0.19 -2.36
CA GLY A 29 5.63 -0.09 -1.59
C GLY A 29 6.92 0.36 -2.29
N GLU A 30 6.94 0.48 -3.62
CA GLU A 30 8.08 1.04 -4.35
C GLU A 30 8.30 2.53 -4.03
N ASP A 31 7.22 3.31 -3.95
CA ASP A 31 7.26 4.73 -3.63
C ASP A 31 7.65 4.93 -2.17
N THR A 32 7.08 4.13 -1.26
CA THR A 32 7.47 4.15 0.16
C THR A 32 8.95 3.80 0.35
N ARG A 33 9.46 2.75 -0.31
CA ARG A 33 10.90 2.39 -0.26
C ARG A 33 11.78 3.52 -0.83
N SER A 34 11.34 4.18 -1.90
CA SER A 34 12.03 5.34 -2.48
C SER A 34 12.06 6.53 -1.51
N GLN A 35 10.93 6.83 -0.85
CA GLN A 35 10.84 7.88 0.17
C GLN A 35 11.76 7.61 1.37
N ILE A 36 11.83 6.36 1.86
CA ILE A 36 12.75 5.96 2.94
C ILE A 36 14.21 6.20 2.52
N MET A 37 14.57 5.78 1.31
CA MET A 37 15.92 6.00 0.76
C MET A 37 16.27 7.48 0.65
N HIS A 38 15.30 8.31 0.26
CA HIS A 38 15.47 9.77 0.20
C HIS A 38 15.71 10.36 1.60
N PHE A 39 14.87 10.01 2.58
CA PHE A 39 14.99 10.47 3.96
C PHE A 39 16.34 10.08 4.59
N LEU A 40 16.78 8.83 4.40
CA LEU A 40 18.09 8.37 4.88
C LEU A 40 19.24 9.15 4.25
N LYS A 41 19.15 9.45 2.94
CA LYS A 41 20.16 10.24 2.23
C LYS A 41 20.24 11.68 2.73
N GLU A 42 19.11 12.31 3.06
CA GLU A 42 19.08 13.64 3.70
C GLU A 42 19.77 13.64 5.06
N LYS A 43 19.70 12.52 5.79
CA LYS A 43 20.42 12.31 7.05
C LYS A 43 21.89 11.89 6.87
N GLY A 44 22.38 11.83 5.63
CA GLY A 44 23.76 11.48 5.30
C GLY A 44 24.03 9.96 5.20
N ILE A 45 23.01 9.13 5.34
CA ILE A 45 23.13 7.67 5.27
C ILE A 45 22.88 7.22 3.82
N ARG A 46 23.90 6.64 3.18
CA ARG A 46 23.78 6.07 1.83
C ARG A 46 23.66 4.56 1.90
N LEU A 47 22.44 4.07 1.75
CA LEU A 47 22.16 2.65 1.69
C LEU A 47 22.27 2.12 0.25
N LYS A 48 22.80 0.91 0.06
CA LYS A 48 22.73 0.20 -1.23
C LYS A 48 21.40 -0.52 -1.37
N LYS A 49 20.95 -0.79 -2.60
CA LYS A 49 19.68 -1.51 -2.85
C LYS A 49 19.60 -2.85 -2.12
N ASN A 50 20.64 -3.67 -2.19
CA ASN A 50 20.67 -4.97 -1.50
C ASN A 50 20.53 -4.85 0.03
N GLN A 51 21.15 -3.82 0.63
CA GLN A 51 21.03 -3.57 2.07
C GLN A 51 19.63 -3.11 2.45
N MET A 52 18.96 -2.35 1.57
CA MET A 52 17.55 -1.97 1.79
C MET A 52 16.64 -3.21 1.80
N GLU A 53 16.91 -4.17 0.92
CA GLU A 53 16.14 -5.43 0.86
C GLU A 53 16.36 -6.27 2.12
N GLU A 54 17.60 -6.45 2.55
CA GLU A 54 17.94 -7.16 3.81
C GLU A 54 17.24 -6.52 5.03
N LEU A 55 17.23 -5.18 5.13
CA LEU A 55 16.53 -4.47 6.22
C LEU A 55 15.01 -4.70 6.18
N VAL A 56 14.42 -4.70 4.99
CA VAL A 56 12.98 -4.97 4.83
C VAL A 56 12.64 -6.39 5.25
N ASP A 57 13.48 -7.36 4.89
CA ASP A 57 13.30 -8.75 5.27
C ASP A 57 13.44 -8.95 6.79
N GLU A 58 14.42 -8.31 7.42
CA GLU A 58 14.60 -8.31 8.88
C GLU A 58 13.39 -7.73 9.62
N ILE A 59 12.89 -6.57 9.19
CA ILE A 59 11.67 -5.95 9.74
C ILE A 59 10.47 -6.89 9.57
N ALA A 60 10.33 -7.51 8.40
CA ALA A 60 9.22 -8.41 8.12
C ALA A 60 9.26 -9.66 9.01
N ASP A 61 10.45 -10.16 9.36
CA ASP A 61 10.60 -11.30 10.26
C ASP A 61 10.41 -10.92 11.73
N GLU A 62 10.78 -9.71 12.15
CA GLU A 62 10.44 -9.19 13.47
C GLU A 62 8.93 -9.04 13.67
N LEU A 63 8.21 -8.56 12.65
CA LEU A 63 6.74 -8.39 12.72
C LEU A 63 5.98 -9.73 12.75
N LYS A 64 6.61 -10.84 12.37
CA LYS A 64 6.00 -12.19 12.44
C LYS A 64 6.15 -12.85 13.81
N LYS A 65 7.00 -12.32 14.69
CA LYS A 65 7.10 -12.76 16.10
C LYS A 65 5.94 -12.22 16.93
#